data_AF-A0A2E4WA60-F1
#
_entry.id   AF-A0A2E4WA60-F1
#
_cell.length_a   1.000
_cell.length_b   1.000
_cell.length_c   1.000
_cell.angle_alpha   90.00
_cell.angle_beta   90.00
_cell.angle_gamma   90.00
#
_symmetry.space_group_name_H-M   'P 1'
#
loop_
_entity.id
_entity.type
_entity.pdbx_description
1 polymer ?
#
loop_
_entity_poly.entity_id
_entity_poly.type
_entity_poly.pdbx_seq_one_letter_code
_entity_poly.pdbx_strand_id
1 'polypeptide(L)'
;MTLIEILAQPWNQYRQGIIFSIQKGDFDAAISMLQGMGMVLPEVYRPKFDPIPTADNLQQDLELKQRKWNWVNNSLKATEDAISRWIHDNFDRVAMGT
;
A
#
# COMPACT_ATOMS: atom_id res chain seq x y z
N MET A 1 -1.83 16.90 -14.23
CA MET A 1 -0.77 16.02 -14.81
C MET A 1 0.52 16.10 -14.01
N THR A 2 1.02 17.30 -13.68
CA THR A 2 2.25 17.53 -12.89
C THR A 2 2.32 16.82 -11.52
N LEU A 3 1.23 16.77 -10.74
CA LEU A 3 1.26 16.12 -9.41
C LEU A 3 1.39 14.58 -9.50
N ILE A 4 0.72 13.95 -10.46
CA ILE A 4 0.77 12.48 -10.68
C ILE A 4 2.20 12.08 -11.08
N GLU A 5 2.84 12.87 -11.95
CA GLU A 5 4.22 12.65 -12.38
C GLU A 5 5.23 12.79 -11.24
N ILE A 6 5.05 13.78 -10.35
CA ILE A 6 5.89 13.96 -9.15
C ILE A 6 5.73 12.77 -8.19
N LEU A 7 4.52 12.23 -8.05
CA LEU A 7 4.23 11.11 -7.14
C LEU A 7 4.62 9.74 -7.71
N ALA A 8 4.78 9.63 -9.03
CA ALA A 8 5.19 8.38 -9.69
C ALA A 8 6.54 7.86 -9.19
N GLN A 9 7.53 8.75 -8.98
CA GLN A 9 8.84 8.36 -8.47
C GLN A 9 8.79 7.84 -7.02
N PRO A 10 8.20 8.56 -6.04
CA PRO A 10 7.99 8.04 -4.69
C PRO A 10 7.26 6.70 -4.66
N TRP A 11 6.17 6.53 -5.43
CA TRP A 11 5.46 5.25 -5.47
C TRP A 11 6.31 4.11 -5.99
N ASN A 12 7.13 4.36 -7.00
CA ASN A 12 8.05 3.34 -7.50
C ASN A 12 9.09 2.94 -6.44
N GLN A 13 9.60 3.91 -5.66
CA GLN A 13 10.50 3.63 -4.53
C GLN A 13 9.82 2.80 -3.45
N TYR A 14 8.57 3.13 -3.07
CA TYR A 14 7.80 2.34 -2.12
C TYR A 14 7.54 0.91 -2.62
N ARG A 15 7.17 0.72 -3.89
CA ARG A 15 6.97 -0.63 -4.48
C ARG A 15 8.24 -1.47 -4.40
N GLN A 16 9.39 -0.90 -4.76
CA GLN A 16 10.67 -1.59 -4.66
C GLN A 16 10.99 -1.95 -3.20
N GLY A 17 10.80 -1.01 -2.28
CA GLY A 17 10.99 -1.25 -0.85
C GLY A 17 10.13 -2.40 -0.31
N ILE A 18 8.83 -2.41 -0.65
CA ILE A 18 7.90 -3.47 -0.25
C ILE A 18 8.37 -4.83 -0.76
N ILE A 19 8.77 -4.93 -2.04
CA ILE A 19 9.29 -6.18 -2.62
C ILE A 19 10.54 -6.65 -1.88
N PHE A 20 11.48 -5.76 -1.59
CA PHE A 20 12.70 -6.12 -0.86
C PHE A 20 12.41 -6.59 0.56
N SER A 21 11.52 -5.88 1.28
CA SER A 21 11.07 -6.26 2.62
C SER A 21 10.44 -7.66 2.62
N ILE A 22 9.57 -7.94 1.66
CA ILE A 22 8.94 -9.25 1.49
C ILE A 22 9.98 -10.35 1.21
N GLN A 23 10.94 -10.11 0.30
CA GLN A 23 12.01 -11.07 -0.02
C GLN A 23 12.92 -11.39 1.18
N LYS A 24 13.13 -10.42 2.06
CA LYS A 24 13.90 -10.60 3.30
C LYS A 24 13.08 -11.19 4.45
N GLY A 25 11.78 -11.35 4.27
CA GLY A 25 10.86 -11.80 5.31
C GLY A 25 10.63 -10.76 6.42
N ASP A 26 10.96 -9.50 6.16
CA ASP A 26 10.71 -8.37 7.06
C ASP A 26 9.35 -7.75 6.73
N PHE A 27 8.30 -8.34 7.32
CA PHE A 27 6.94 -7.89 7.08
C PHE A 27 6.59 -6.58 7.79
N ASP A 28 7.29 -6.23 8.86
CA ASP A 28 7.03 -5.00 9.60
C ASP A 28 7.50 -3.76 8.82
N ALA A 29 8.64 -3.87 8.12
CA ALA A 29 9.04 -2.88 7.15
C ALA A 29 8.04 -2.76 5.98
N ALA A 30 7.57 -3.90 5.45
CA ALA A 30 6.57 -3.90 4.36
C ALA A 30 5.25 -3.23 4.80
N ILE A 31 4.77 -3.51 6.02
CA ILE A 31 3.58 -2.87 6.61
C ILE A 31 3.76 -1.35 6.70
N SER A 32 4.89 -0.90 7.23
CA SER A 32 5.19 0.53 7.39
C SER A 32 5.24 1.25 6.03
N MET A 33 5.84 0.62 5.02
CA MET A 33 5.89 1.17 3.67
C MET A 33 4.52 1.24 3.00
N LEU A 34 3.66 0.21 3.17
CA LEU A 34 2.29 0.22 2.66
C LEU A 34 1.44 1.31 3.30
N GLN A 35 1.57 1.51 4.61
CA GLN A 35 0.90 2.61 5.30
C GLN A 35 1.36 3.96 4.77
N GLY A 36 2.68 4.16 4.61
CA GLY A 36 3.24 5.38 4.02
C GLY A 36 2.73 5.62 2.60
N MET A 37 2.74 4.59 1.75
CA MET A 37 2.25 4.65 0.37
C MET A 37 0.76 5.01 0.30
N GLY A 38 -0.07 4.49 1.22
CA GLY A 38 -1.47 4.87 1.34
C GLY A 38 -1.69 6.31 1.77
N MET A 39 -0.85 6.86 2.65
CA MET A 39 -0.96 8.25 3.13
C MET A 39 -0.64 9.31 2.06
N VAL A 40 0.09 8.93 1.01
CA VAL A 40 0.36 9.80 -0.15
C VAL A 40 -0.93 10.14 -0.92
N LEU A 41 -1.96 9.29 -0.83
CA LEU A 41 -3.25 9.55 -1.45
C LEU A 41 -4.09 10.55 -0.63
N PRO A 42 -4.92 11.38 -1.30
CA PRO A 42 -5.94 12.18 -0.61
C PRO A 42 -6.88 11.30 0.20
N GLU A 43 -7.39 11.82 1.32
CA GLU A 43 -8.19 11.05 2.30
C GLU A 43 -9.33 10.23 1.70
N VAL A 44 -10.03 10.79 0.72
CA VAL A 44 -11.17 10.16 0.04
C VAL A 44 -10.75 8.89 -0.72
N TYR A 45 -9.49 8.82 -1.16
CA TYR A 45 -8.94 7.72 -1.95
C TYR A 45 -8.09 6.76 -1.13
N ARG A 46 -7.84 7.03 0.15
CA ARG A 46 -6.95 6.17 0.96
C ARG A 46 -7.52 4.75 1.05
N PRO A 47 -6.68 3.72 0.83
CA PRO A 47 -7.11 2.34 0.99
C PRO A 47 -7.50 2.07 2.46
N LYS A 48 -8.49 1.20 2.64
CA LYS A 48 -8.84 0.67 3.96
C LYS A 48 -8.06 -0.61 4.17
N PHE A 49 -7.23 -0.65 5.21
CA PHE A 49 -6.50 -1.83 5.60
C PHE A 49 -7.23 -2.59 6.69
N ASP A 50 -7.09 -3.90 6.69
CA ASP A 50 -7.46 -4.74 7.83
C ASP A 50 -6.57 -4.37 9.03
N PRO A 51 -6.98 -4.71 10.26
CA PRO A 51 -6.12 -4.55 11.43
C PRO A 51 -4.79 -5.29 11.26
N ILE A 52 -3.69 -4.67 11.69
CA ILE A 52 -2.37 -5.28 11.65
C ILE A 52 -2.37 -6.54 12.54
N PRO A 53 -1.93 -7.70 12.05
CA PRO A 53 -1.91 -8.91 12.86
C PRO A 53 -0.95 -8.78 14.04
N THR A 54 -1.44 -9.10 15.23
CA THR A 54 -0.67 -9.23 16.46
C THR A 54 -0.80 -10.66 17.02
N ALA A 55 0.10 -11.02 17.93
CA ALA A 55 0.04 -12.30 18.65
C ALA A 55 -0.18 -12.02 20.14
N ASP A 56 -1.23 -12.63 20.70
CA ASP A 56 -1.56 -12.53 22.12
C ASP A 56 -1.08 -13.77 22.89
N ASN A 57 -0.69 -14.83 22.18
CA ASN A 57 -0.20 -16.07 22.75
C ASN A 57 0.81 -16.76 21.82
N LEU A 58 1.50 -17.78 22.35
CA LEU A 58 2.56 -18.51 21.65
C LEU A 58 2.08 -19.23 20.38
N GLN A 59 0.87 -19.79 20.37
CA GLN A 59 0.31 -20.45 19.19
C GLN A 59 0.13 -19.44 18.05
N GLN A 60 -0.42 -18.28 18.36
CA GLN A 60 -0.60 -17.19 17.41
C GLN A 60 0.73 -16.64 16.90
N ASP A 61 1.79 -16.67 17.71
CA ASP A 61 3.13 -16.22 17.31
C ASP A 61 3.71 -17.11 16.20
N LEU A 62 3.51 -18.43 16.28
CA LEU A 62 3.93 -19.38 15.24
C LEU A 62 3.26 -19.10 13.89
N GLU A 63 2.02 -18.61 13.92
CA GLU A 63 1.23 -18.28 12.73
C GLU A 63 1.37 -16.81 12.31
N LEU A 64 1.98 -15.96 13.14
CA LEU A 64 2.02 -14.51 12.96
C LEU A 64 2.67 -14.13 11.64
N LYS A 65 3.74 -14.84 11.26
CA LYS A 65 4.46 -14.61 10.01
C LYS A 65 3.57 -14.82 8.78
N GLN A 66 2.77 -15.90 8.77
CA GLN A 66 1.82 -16.18 7.70
C GLN A 66 0.68 -15.15 7.67
N ARG A 67 0.17 -14.75 8.85
CA ARG A 67 -0.87 -13.72 8.95
C ARG A 67 -0.38 -12.37 8.42
N LYS A 68 0.84 -11.95 8.78
CA LYS A 68 1.47 -10.73 8.25
C LYS A 68 1.71 -10.82 6.74
N TRP A 69 2.16 -11.95 6.21
CA TRP A 69 2.28 -12.17 4.76
C TRP A 69 0.94 -11.96 4.03
N ASN A 70 -0.13 -12.57 4.52
CA ASN A 70 -1.46 -12.42 3.95
C ASN A 70 -1.92 -10.96 4.01
N TRP A 71 -1.73 -10.30 5.15
CA TRP A 71 -2.06 -8.89 5.34
C TRP A 71 -1.33 -7.99 4.35
N VAL A 72 -0.02 -8.20 4.15
CA VAL A 72 0.81 -7.41 3.23
C VAL A 72 0.31 -7.56 1.79
N ASN A 73 0.00 -8.78 1.34
CA ASN A 73 -0.53 -9.01 0.00
C ASN A 73 -1.90 -8.36 -0.23
N ASN A 74 -2.82 -8.51 0.72
CA ASN A 74 -4.15 -7.92 0.64
C ASN A 74 -4.07 -6.38 0.61
N SER A 75 -3.23 -5.81 1.49
CA SER A 75 -3.04 -4.37 1.62
C SER A 75 -2.32 -3.77 0.40
N LEU A 76 -1.36 -4.49 -0.20
CA LEU A 76 -0.73 -4.08 -1.44
C LEU A 76 -1.76 -3.97 -2.56
N LYS A 77 -2.58 -5.00 -2.76
CA LYS A 77 -3.66 -4.96 -3.76
C LYS A 77 -4.61 -3.78 -3.53
N ALA A 78 -5.07 -3.60 -2.30
CA ALA A 78 -5.97 -2.49 -1.95
C ALA A 78 -5.35 -1.11 -2.23
N THR A 79 -4.05 -0.96 -1.98
CA THR A 79 -3.31 0.28 -2.24
C THR A 79 -3.17 0.55 -3.72
N GLU A 80 -2.80 -0.45 -4.52
CA GLU A 80 -2.68 -0.33 -5.98
C GLU A 80 -4.02 0.00 -6.63
N ASP A 81 -5.11 -0.64 -6.19
CA ASP A 81 -6.46 -0.33 -6.66
C ASP A 81 -6.87 1.11 -6.31
N ALA A 82 -6.51 1.59 -5.12
CA ALA A 82 -6.77 2.96 -4.68
C ALA A 82 -6.01 4.00 -5.50
N ILE A 83 -4.72 3.76 -5.76
CA ILE A 83 -3.90 4.62 -6.63
C ILE A 83 -4.50 4.63 -8.05
N SER A 84 -4.87 3.46 -8.57
CA SER A 84 -5.42 3.34 -9.93
C SER A 84 -6.74 4.10 -10.08
N ARG A 85 -7.65 4.00 -9.10
CA ARG A 85 -8.89 4.79 -9.08
C ARG A 85 -8.62 6.29 -9.01
N TRP A 86 -7.70 6.71 -8.14
CA TRP A 86 -7.34 8.11 -8.02
C TRP A 86 -6.75 8.66 -9.32
N ILE A 87 -5.86 7.91 -9.97
CA ILE A 87 -5.29 8.30 -11.28
C ILE A 87 -6.42 8.44 -12.30
N HIS A 88 -7.28 7.43 -12.46
CA HIS A 88 -8.40 7.47 -13.41
C HIS A 88 -9.30 8.69 -13.22
N ASP A 89 -9.78 8.92 -12.00
CA ASP A 89 -10.67 10.05 -11.69
C ASP A 89 -10.01 11.41 -11.98
N ASN A 90 -8.69 11.52 -11.79
CA ASN A 90 -7.97 12.77 -12.05
C ASN A 90 -7.57 12.94 -13.51
N PHE A 91 -7.40 11.86 -14.27
CA PHE A 91 -7.24 11.92 -15.72
C PHE A 91 -8.55 12.30 -16.41
N ASP A 92 -9.67 11.70 -16.02
CA ASP A 92 -10.99 12.00 -16.60
C ASP A 92 -11.42 13.46 -16.34
N ARG A 93 -11.12 14.00 -15.16
CA ARG A 93 -11.36 15.42 -14.84
C ARG A 93 -10.54 16.39 -15.70
N VAL A 94 -9.35 15.99 -16.13
CA VAL A 94 -8.51 16.80 -17.02
C VAL A 94 -8.97 16.67 -18.47
N ALA A 95 -9.39 15.47 -18.89
CA ALA A 95 -9.89 15.20 -20.25
C ALA A 95 -11.27 15.84 -20.52
N MET A 96 -12.13 15.98 -19.51
CA MET A 96 -13.43 16.68 -19.63
C MET A 96 -13.35 18.20 -19.34
N GLY A 97 -12.13 18.72 -19.12
CA GLY A 97 -11.85 20.14 -18.82
C GLY A 97 -11.59 21.02 -20.04
N THR A 98 -11.95 20.57 -21.25
CA THR A 98 -11.99 21.34 -22.50
C THR A 98 -13.35 21.21 -23.14
#